data_AF-A0A7J8WIG8-F1
#
_entry.id   AF-A0A7J8WIG8-F1
#
_cell.length_a   1.000
_cell.length_b   1.000
_cell.length_c   1.000
_cell.angle_alpha   90.00
_cell.angle_beta   90.00
_cell.angle_gamma   90.00
#
_symmetry.space_group_name_H-M   'P 1'
#
loop_
_entity.id
_entity.type
_entity.pdbx_description
1 polymer ?
#
loop_
_entity_poly.entity_id
_entity_poly.type
_entity_poly.pdbx_seq_one_letter_code
_entity_poly.pdbx_strand_id
1 'polypeptide(L)'
;MAELGLVGDGPNSYQIWLGGTPNQTQLARSFMDKVKVQDLENVFEPLFYYWKQKRQPKESFGDFTARIGFEKFKELVDKWEGVVQTPPARYNLKLFADKETYEAMDELAKLQNKSAHQLAIEVIRNFVASQQNGKSE
;
A
#
# COMPACT_ATOMS: atom_id res chain seq x y z
N MET A 1 -26.55 7.02 12.77
CA MET A 1 -25.37 7.91 12.74
C MET A 1 -24.32 7.32 11.81
N ALA A 2 -23.45 8.16 11.25
CA ALA A 2 -22.42 7.74 10.32
C ALA A 2 -21.29 6.98 11.03
N GLU A 3 -20.68 6.00 10.35
CA GLU A 3 -19.47 5.32 10.83
C GLU A 3 -18.25 6.26 10.83
N LEU A 4 -18.21 7.15 9.84
CA LEU A 4 -17.28 8.26 9.69
C LEU A 4 -18.09 9.53 9.45
N GLY A 5 -17.98 10.49 10.36
CA GLY A 5 -18.62 11.80 10.27
C GLY A 5 -17.60 12.92 10.13
N LEU A 6 -17.92 13.91 9.29
CA LEU A 6 -17.17 15.15 9.16
C LEU A 6 -18.08 16.29 9.61
N VAL A 7 -17.68 16.98 10.67
CA VAL A 7 -18.42 18.13 11.23
C VAL A 7 -17.57 19.37 11.02
N GLY A 8 -18.06 20.36 10.27
CA GLY A 8 -17.30 21.58 9.99
C GLY A 8 -17.05 22.38 11.26
N ASP A 9 -15.78 22.71 11.52
CA ASP A 9 -15.35 23.46 12.72
C ASP A 9 -14.61 24.78 12.38
N GLY A 10 -14.47 25.09 11.09
CA GLY A 10 -13.85 26.31 10.60
C GLY A 10 -13.64 26.32 9.08
N PRO A 11 -13.05 27.39 8.52
CA PRO A 11 -12.71 27.46 7.10
C PRO A 11 -11.71 26.37 6.71
N ASN A 12 -12.10 25.52 5.77
CA ASN A 12 -11.32 24.37 5.29
C ASN A 12 -10.85 23.44 6.42
N SER A 13 -11.63 23.31 7.49
CA SER A 13 -11.34 22.37 8.58
C SER A 13 -12.58 21.60 9.04
N TYR A 14 -12.34 20.35 9.43
CA TYR A 14 -13.36 19.44 9.90
C TYR A 14 -12.92 18.75 11.20
N GLN A 15 -13.90 18.55 12.06
CA GLN A 15 -13.83 17.59 13.15
C GLN A 15 -14.25 16.21 12.63
N ILE A 16 -13.43 15.20 12.91
CA ILE A 16 -13.64 13.82 12.51
C ILE A 16 -14.32 13.07 13.64
N TRP A 17 -15.44 12.43 13.32
CA TRP A 17 -16.22 11.60 14.22
C TRP A 17 -16.21 10.15 13.76
N LEU A 18 -15.97 9.22 14.69
CA LEU A 18 -15.82 7.80 14.40
C LEU A 18 -16.64 6.93 15.36
N GLY A 19 -17.07 5.75 14.89
CA GLY A 19 -17.67 4.71 15.75
C GLY A 19 -19.19 4.64 15.72
N GLY A 20 -19.87 5.32 14.78
CA GLY A 20 -21.25 4.97 14.47
C GLY A 20 -21.32 3.60 13.77
N THR A 21 -22.49 2.95 13.78
CA THR A 21 -22.69 1.65 13.11
C THR A 21 -23.59 1.75 11.88
N PRO A 22 -23.51 0.80 10.93
CA PRO A 22 -24.41 0.75 9.77
C PRO A 22 -25.90 0.64 10.13
N ASN A 23 -26.22 0.13 11.33
CA ASN A 23 -27.58 0.03 11.84
C ASN A 23 -27.97 1.23 12.71
N GLN A 24 -27.11 2.25 12.78
CA GLN A 24 -27.31 3.49 13.54
C GLN A 24 -27.56 3.32 15.05
N THR A 25 -27.17 2.18 15.63
CA THR A 25 -27.39 1.86 17.04
C THR A 25 -26.31 2.44 17.96
N GLN A 26 -25.13 2.76 17.43
CA GLN A 26 -24.03 3.36 18.20
C GLN A 26 -23.84 4.82 17.83
N LEU A 27 -23.45 5.59 18.85
CA LEU A 27 -23.13 7.01 18.73
C LEU A 27 -21.66 7.18 18.34
N ALA A 28 -21.40 7.93 17.27
CA ALA A 28 -20.05 8.32 16.93
C ALA A 28 -19.46 9.25 18.02
N ARG A 29 -18.15 9.20 18.20
CA ARG A 29 -17.40 10.05 19.13
C ARG A 29 -16.36 10.86 18.39
N SER A 30 -16.00 12.03 18.93
CA SER A 30 -14.93 12.85 18.34
C SER A 30 -13.60 12.09 18.43
N PHE A 31 -12.92 12.01 17.28
CA PHE A 31 -11.62 11.38 17.14
C PHE A 31 -10.50 12.43 17.03
N MET A 32 -10.67 13.39 16.12
CA MET A 32 -9.72 14.48 15.87
C MET A 32 -10.47 15.77 15.55
N ASP A 33 -9.93 16.89 16.01
CA ASP A 33 -10.49 18.22 15.81
C ASP A 33 -9.61 19.01 14.83
N LYS A 34 -10.19 19.98 14.10
CA LYS A 34 -9.49 20.94 13.23
C LYS A 34 -8.62 20.33 12.13
N VAL A 35 -9.01 19.18 11.59
CA VAL A 35 -8.28 18.54 10.48
C VAL A 35 -8.52 19.33 9.21
N LYS A 36 -7.44 19.79 8.56
CA LYS A 36 -7.52 20.52 7.30
C LYS A 36 -7.95 19.60 6.18
N VAL A 37 -8.68 20.13 5.20
CA VAL A 37 -9.16 19.33 4.05
C VAL A 37 -8.02 18.60 3.34
N GLN A 38 -6.86 19.25 3.21
CA GLN A 38 -5.67 18.70 2.54
C GLN A 38 -4.98 17.59 3.33
N ASP A 39 -5.27 17.49 4.63
CA ASP A 39 -4.67 16.51 5.54
C ASP A 39 -5.64 15.36 5.86
N LEU A 40 -6.86 15.38 5.30
CA LEU A 40 -7.85 14.33 5.54
C LEU A 40 -7.36 12.98 5.04
N GLU A 41 -6.70 12.96 3.88
CA GLU A 41 -6.12 11.74 3.29
C GLU A 41 -5.08 11.13 4.23
N ASN A 42 -4.23 11.95 4.86
CA ASN A 42 -3.21 11.50 5.81
C ASN A 42 -3.82 10.83 7.04
N VAL A 43 -5.05 11.21 7.43
CA VAL A 43 -5.78 10.57 8.52
C VAL A 43 -6.53 9.33 8.04
N PHE A 44 -7.20 9.38 6.89
CA PHE A 44 -8.07 8.30 6.44
C PHE A 44 -7.32 7.09 5.87
N GLU A 45 -6.19 7.33 5.20
CA GLU A 45 -5.38 6.27 4.62
C GLU A 45 -4.94 5.21 5.65
N PRO A 46 -4.31 5.55 6.80
CA PRO A 46 -3.94 4.57 7.81
C PRO A 46 -5.16 3.86 8.42
N LEU A 47 -6.27 4.58 8.63
CA LEU A 47 -7.50 4.00 9.20
C LEU A 47 -8.06 2.90 8.30
N PHE A 48 -8.24 3.18 7.02
CA PHE A 48 -8.80 2.21 6.07
C PHE A 48 -7.82 1.11 5.71
N TYR A 49 -6.52 1.42 5.64
CA TYR A 49 -5.49 0.41 5.44
C TYR A 49 -5.51 -0.62 6.58
N TYR A 50 -5.54 -0.16 7.83
CA TYR A 50 -5.56 -1.03 8.98
C TYR A 50 -6.88 -1.81 9.10
N TRP A 51 -8.01 -1.17 8.79
CA TRP A 51 -9.31 -1.86 8.69
C TRP A 51 -9.28 -2.99 7.66
N LYS A 52 -8.77 -2.74 6.45
CA LYS A 52 -8.65 -3.77 5.41
C LYS A 52 -7.84 -4.98 5.87
N GLN A 53 -6.77 -4.76 6.63
CA GLN A 53 -5.87 -5.84 7.08
C GLN A 53 -6.35 -6.60 8.31
N LYS A 54 -7.02 -5.93 9.26
CA LYS A 54 -7.32 -6.46 10.60
C LYS A 54 -8.81 -6.60 10.90
N ARG A 55 -9.69 -6.30 9.94
CA ARG A 55 -11.12 -6.55 10.07
C ARG A 55 -11.43 -8.04 10.16
N GLN A 56 -12.42 -8.37 10.96
CA GLN A 56 -13.01 -9.70 11.00
C GLN A 56 -14.00 -9.89 9.83
N PRO A 57 -14.33 -11.13 9.45
CA PRO A 57 -15.35 -11.39 8.44
C PRO A 57 -16.68 -10.73 8.81
N LYS A 58 -17.26 -9.98 7.87
CA LYS A 58 -18.52 -9.22 8.03
C LYS A 58 -18.50 -8.10 9.08
N GLU A 59 -17.32 -7.68 9.55
CA GLU A 59 -17.19 -6.55 10.46
C GLU A 59 -17.29 -5.21 9.71
N SER A 60 -18.11 -4.29 10.25
CA SER A 60 -18.24 -2.92 9.76
C SER A 60 -17.07 -2.04 10.20
N PHE A 61 -16.91 -0.86 9.61
CA PHE A 61 -15.83 0.05 10.03
C PHE A 61 -16.11 0.65 11.41
N GLY A 62 -17.38 0.91 11.72
CA GLY A 62 -17.85 1.34 13.02
C GLY A 62 -17.53 0.35 14.13
N ASP A 63 -17.91 -0.91 13.93
CA ASP A 63 -17.66 -1.98 14.91
C ASP A 63 -16.15 -2.24 15.10
N PHE A 64 -15.41 -2.20 13.99
CA PHE A 64 -13.95 -2.26 14.03
C PHE A 64 -13.36 -1.12 14.85
N THR A 65 -13.89 0.09 14.68
CA THR A 65 -13.41 1.27 15.39
C THR A 65 -13.67 1.14 16.90
N ALA A 66 -14.86 0.67 17.27
CA ALA A 66 -15.22 0.40 18.65
C ALA A 66 -14.34 -0.70 19.29
N ARG A 67 -13.98 -1.74 18.54
CA ARG A 67 -13.16 -2.86 19.03
C ARG A 67 -11.69 -2.48 19.21
N ILE A 68 -11.11 -1.72 18.29
CA ILE A 68 -9.70 -1.33 18.35
C ILE A 68 -9.48 -0.22 19.39
N GLY A 69 -10.41 0.73 19.45
CA GLY A 69 -10.33 1.89 20.32
C GLY A 69 -9.52 3.05 19.71
N PHE A 70 -9.85 4.27 20.11
CA PHE A 70 -9.28 5.48 19.50
C PHE A 70 -7.79 5.68 19.78
N GLU A 71 -7.28 5.23 20.92
CA GLU A 71 -5.86 5.37 21.28
C GLU A 71 -4.96 4.70 20.24
N LYS A 72 -5.30 3.48 19.85
CA LYS A 72 -4.56 2.75 18.81
C LYS A 72 -4.66 3.42 17.45
N PHE A 73 -5.80 4.01 17.09
CA PHE A 73 -5.91 4.74 15.84
C PHE A 73 -5.07 6.01 15.81
N LYS A 74 -5.00 6.75 16.92
CA LYS A 74 -4.11 7.91 17.03
C LYS A 74 -2.65 7.50 16.83
N GLU A 75 -2.21 6.44 17.51
CA GLU A 75 -0.86 5.90 17.31
C GLU A 75 -0.60 5.46 15.87
N LEU A 76 -1.59 4.90 15.17
CA LEU A 76 -1.44 4.47 13.78
C LEU A 76 -1.35 5.64 12.81
N VAL A 77 -2.13 6.69 13.04
CA VAL A 77 -2.08 7.93 12.25
C VAL A 77 -0.74 8.62 12.46
N ASP A 78 -0.26 8.73 13.70
CA ASP A 78 1.01 9.38 14.03
C ASP A 78 2.23 8.64 13.44
N LYS A 79 2.16 7.31 13.32
CA LYS A 79 3.22 6.47 12.77
C LYS A 79 3.11 6.26 11.25
N TRP A 80 2.13 6.86 10.59
CA TRP A 80 1.88 6.60 9.18
C TRP A 80 2.85 7.37 8.28
N GLU A 81 3.80 6.66 7.69
CA GLU A 81 4.71 7.19 6.66
C GLU A 81 4.25 6.86 5.22
N GLY A 82 3.00 6.41 5.06
CA GLY A 82 2.39 6.04 3.76
C GLY A 82 2.21 4.54 3.56
N VAL A 83 1.42 4.16 2.54
CA VAL A 83 1.30 2.75 2.14
C VAL A 83 2.66 2.28 1.61
N VAL A 84 3.29 1.35 2.32
CA VAL A 84 4.36 0.52 1.75
C VAL A 84 3.76 -0.12 0.50
N GLN A 85 4.14 0.38 -0.68
CA GLN A 85 3.74 -0.22 -1.94
C GLN A 85 4.04 -1.70 -1.80
N THR A 86 3.01 -2.53 -1.93
CA THR A 86 3.16 -3.98 -1.85
C THR A 86 4.35 -4.34 -2.73
N PRO A 87 5.36 -5.09 -2.24
CA PRO A 87 6.54 -5.40 -3.03
C PRO A 87 6.06 -5.86 -4.40
N PRO A 88 6.60 -5.28 -5.50
CA PRO A 88 6.00 -5.39 -6.82
C PRO A 88 5.66 -6.85 -7.05
N ALA A 89 4.41 -7.13 -7.42
CA ALA A 89 3.93 -8.47 -7.71
C ALA A 89 5.04 -9.19 -8.46
N ARG A 90 5.54 -10.33 -7.93
CA ARG A 90 6.65 -11.04 -8.57
C ARG A 90 6.18 -11.46 -9.97
N TYR A 91 6.56 -10.70 -10.97
CA TYR A 91 6.24 -11.00 -12.36
C TYR A 91 7.19 -12.11 -12.81
N ASN A 92 6.64 -13.27 -13.14
CA ASN A 92 7.42 -14.40 -13.65
C ASN A 92 7.53 -14.27 -15.17
N LEU A 93 8.69 -13.85 -15.67
CA LEU A 93 9.00 -13.92 -17.10
C LEU A 93 9.53 -15.32 -17.42
N LYS A 94 8.75 -16.12 -18.14
CA LYS A 94 9.22 -17.42 -18.67
C LYS A 94 9.99 -17.16 -19.96
N LEU A 95 11.30 -17.32 -19.90
CA LEU A 95 12.19 -17.22 -21.07
C LEU A 95 12.31 -18.60 -21.70
N PHE A 96 12.05 -18.67 -23.00
CA PHE A 96 12.37 -19.83 -23.83
C PHE A 96 13.51 -19.41 -24.77
N ALA A 97 14.55 -20.23 -24.84
CA ALA A 97 15.70 -20.02 -25.71
C ALA A 97 15.94 -21.27 -26.54
N ASP A 98 16.43 -21.09 -27.76
CA ASP A 98 16.89 -22.19 -28.60
C ASP A 98 18.09 -22.90 -27.96
N LYS A 99 18.27 -24.18 -28.29
CA LYS A 99 19.33 -25.02 -27.70
C LYS A 99 20.72 -24.38 -27.82
N GLU A 100 21.04 -23.83 -28.98
CA GLU A 100 22.32 -23.16 -29.26
C GLU A 100 22.53 -21.92 -28.38
N THR A 101 21.47 -21.14 -28.16
CA THR A 101 21.53 -19.92 -27.34
C THR A 101 21.68 -20.26 -25.86
N TYR A 102 21.03 -21.34 -25.40
CA TYR A 102 21.15 -21.82 -24.03
C TYR A 102 22.58 -22.30 -23.73
N GLU A 103 23.17 -23.09 -24.62
CA GLU A 103 24.53 -23.61 -24.46
C GLU A 103 25.56 -22.48 -24.41
N ALA A 104 25.48 -21.51 -25.33
CA ALA A 104 26.35 -20.33 -25.31
C ALA A 104 26.20 -19.50 -24.02
N MET A 105 24.96 -19.35 -23.52
CA MET A 105 24.69 -18.64 -22.27
C MET A 105 25.23 -19.39 -21.05
N ASP A 106 25.15 -20.71 -21.03
CA ASP A 106 25.66 -21.56 -19.93
C ASP A 106 27.19 -21.51 -19.85
N GLU A 107 27.88 -21.48 -21.00
CA GLU A 107 29.34 -21.29 -21.04
C GLU A 107 29.76 -19.93 -20.47
N LEU A 108 29.07 -18.84 -20.88
CA LEU A 108 29.31 -17.50 -20.35
C LEU A 108 28.98 -17.39 -18.86
N ALA A 109 27.97 -18.12 -18.39
CA ALA A 109 27.57 -18.12 -16.99
C ALA A 109 28.61 -18.83 -16.11
N LYS A 110 29.20 -19.93 -16.58
CA LYS A 110 30.29 -20.65 -15.89
C LYS A 110 31.52 -19.75 -15.69
N LEU A 111 31.88 -18.94 -16.67
CA LEU A 111 32.98 -17.97 -16.55
C LEU A 111 32.74 -16.93 -15.44
N GLN A 112 31.47 -16.61 -15.15
CA GLN A 112 31.09 -15.61 -14.16
C GLN A 112 30.65 -16.22 -12.82
N ASN A 113 30.77 -17.54 -12.62
CA ASN A 113 30.23 -18.26 -11.45
C ASN A 113 28.73 -17.98 -11.19
N LYS A 114 27.94 -17.77 -12.26
CA LYS A 114 26.48 -17.53 -12.18
C LYS A 114 25.73 -18.67 -12.86
N SER A 115 24.44 -18.82 -12.56
CA SER A 115 23.58 -19.72 -13.35
C SER A 115 23.15 -19.04 -14.66
N ALA A 116 22.87 -19.82 -15.70
CA ALA A 116 22.35 -19.31 -16.98
C ALA A 116 21.10 -18.43 -16.77
N HIS A 117 20.25 -18.79 -15.81
CA HIS A 117 19.07 -18.00 -15.44
C HIS A 117 19.41 -16.65 -14.81
N GLN A 118 20.41 -16.60 -13.91
CA GLN A 118 20.85 -15.33 -13.31
C GLN A 118 21.46 -14.39 -14.35
N LEU A 119 22.28 -14.92 -15.25
CA LEU A 119 22.88 -14.15 -16.34
C LEU A 119 21.80 -13.60 -17.29
N ALA A 120 20.80 -14.41 -17.65
CA ALA A 120 19.69 -13.98 -18.49
C ALA A 120 18.91 -12.80 -17.87
N ILE A 121 18.64 -12.86 -16.56
CA ILE A 121 17.98 -11.75 -15.86
C ILE A 121 18.82 -10.48 -15.90
N GLU A 122 20.13 -10.59 -15.73
CA GLU A 122 21.04 -9.44 -15.72
C GLU A 122 21.13 -8.78 -17.10
N VAL A 123 21.23 -9.58 -18.17
CA VAL A 123 21.21 -9.08 -19.55
C VAL A 123 19.91 -8.35 -19.86
N ILE A 124 18.76 -8.93 -19.50
CA ILE A 124 17.45 -8.30 -19.71
C ILE A 124 17.35 -7.00 -18.90
N ARG A 125 17.80 -7.00 -17.64
CA ARG A 125 17.78 -5.80 -16.79
C ARG A 125 18.62 -4.68 -17.39
N ASN A 126 19.83 -5.00 -17.84
CA ASN A 126 20.73 -4.03 -18.47
C ASN A 126 20.17 -3.51 -19.80
N PHE A 127 19.55 -4.38 -20.60
CA PHE A 127 18.90 -3.97 -21.85
C PHE A 127 17.73 -3.01 -21.60
N VAL A 128 16.84 -3.32 -20.65
CA VAL A 128 15.72 -2.42 -20.31
C VAL A 128 16.24 -1.08 -19.77
N ALA A 129 17.25 -1.09 -18.90
CA ALA A 129 17.85 0.14 -18.38
C ALA A 129 18.45 1.02 -19.49
N SER A 130 19.14 0.41 -20.47
CA SER A 130 19.68 1.14 -21.61
C SER A 130 18.60 1.80 -22.49
N GLN A 131 17.46 1.12 -22.69
CA GLN A 131 16.34 1.63 -23.49
C GLN A 131 15.55 2.74 -22.78
N GLN A 132 15.49 2.73 -21.44
CA GLN A 132 14.86 3.82 -20.69
C GLN A 132 15.73 5.09 -20.72
N ASN A 133 17.05 4.94 -20.61
CA ASN A 133 17.98 6.05 -20.68
C ASN A 133 18.00 6.71 -22.07
N GLY A 134 17.90 5.92 -23.15
CA GLY A 134 17.85 6.46 -24.52
C GLY A 134 16.54 7.13 -24.94
N LYS A 135 15.49 7.09 -24.11
CA LYS A 135 14.23 7.83 -24.34
C LYS A 135 14.18 9.20 -23.62
N SER A 136 15.22 9.50 -22.86
CA SER A 136 15.32 10.74 -22.07
C SER A 136 16.23 11.80 -22.70
N GLU A 137 16.74 11.53 -23.91
CA GLU A 137 17.35 12.50 -24.83
C GLU A 137 16.39 12.80 -25.99
#